data_AF-A0A832IX06-F1
#
_entry.id   AF-A0A832IX06-F1
#
_cell.length_a   1.000
_cell.length_b   1.000
_cell.length_c   1.000
_cell.angle_alpha   90.00
_cell.angle_beta   90.00
_cell.angle_gamma   90.00
#
_symmetry.space_group_name_H-M   'P 1'
#
loop_
_entity.id
_entity.type
_entity.pdbx_description
1 polymer ?
#
loop_
_entity_poly.entity_id
_entity_poly.type
_entity_poly.pdbx_seq_one_letter_code
_entity_poly.pdbx_strand_id
1 'polypeptide(L)'
;SCIDELIKLPGIGKNTAHAVTAFAFKQPVPIMEANVKRILCRLYKLKSPTDKELWEIAYNLVDKKNPFDYNQAMMDIGATLCTPKNPKCNICPLSDICQGQNNPTLYPTKKKRVVPTREQHIMISVYNDKLALAQRSGKFLHGLWGFPAIEVPLCASDYIGEVSHAYTHFKLVCKVYVYDELDAEQENYFHTEEIHKLAISKVDDKILKLYLDTIS
;
A
#
# COMPACT_ATOMS: atom_id res chain seq x y z
N SER A 1 -12.82 26.74 4.68
CA SER A 1 -13.85 25.70 4.98
C SER A 1 -13.24 24.66 5.91
N CYS A 2 -14.06 23.83 6.58
CA CYS A 2 -13.56 22.72 7.42
C CYS A 2 -12.56 21.83 6.66
N ILE A 3 -12.81 21.58 5.38
CA ILE A 3 -11.91 20.83 4.49
C ILE A 3 -10.54 21.50 4.37
N ASP A 4 -10.49 22.82 4.14
CA ASP A 4 -9.24 23.56 3.97
C ASP A 4 -8.38 23.55 5.24
N GLU A 5 -9.01 23.51 6.41
CA GLU A 5 -8.33 23.39 7.70
C GLU A 5 -7.80 21.98 7.92
N LEU A 6 -8.61 20.95 7.63
CA LEU A 6 -8.20 19.55 7.75
C LEU A 6 -7.00 19.22 6.84
N ILE A 7 -6.96 19.76 5.61
CA ILE A 7 -5.86 19.54 4.66
C ILE A 7 -4.51 20.08 5.17
N LYS A 8 -4.51 21.04 6.11
CA LYS A 8 -3.26 21.57 6.69
C LYS A 8 -2.61 20.60 7.67
N LEU A 9 -3.32 19.57 8.14
CA LEU A 9 -2.80 18.61 9.11
C LEU A 9 -1.88 17.58 8.43
N PRO A 10 -0.73 17.23 9.03
CA PRO A 10 0.16 16.20 8.49
C PRO A 10 -0.56 14.87 8.27
N GLY A 11 -0.44 14.32 7.06
CA GLY A 11 -1.07 13.04 6.68
C GLY A 11 -2.52 13.13 6.21
N ILE A 12 -3.15 14.32 6.23
CA ILE A 12 -4.55 14.49 5.79
C ILE A 12 -4.61 15.05 4.37
N GLY A 13 -4.90 14.17 3.41
CA GLY A 13 -5.16 14.56 2.02
C GLY A 13 -6.63 14.95 1.76
N LYS A 14 -6.92 15.47 0.55
CA LYS A 14 -8.26 15.90 0.12
C LYS A 14 -9.35 14.86 0.40
N ASN A 15 -9.11 13.59 0.05
CA ASN A 15 -10.07 12.50 0.26
C ASN A 15 -10.40 12.30 1.75
N THR A 16 -9.37 12.27 2.60
CA THR A 16 -9.54 12.12 4.05
C THR A 16 -10.26 13.31 4.65
N ALA A 17 -9.90 14.54 4.24
CA ALA A 17 -10.56 15.75 4.69
C ALA A 17 -12.07 15.74 4.36
N HIS A 18 -12.44 15.32 3.14
CA HIS A 18 -13.86 15.20 2.76
C HIS A 18 -14.57 14.08 3.54
N ALA A 19 -13.93 12.93 3.74
CA ALA A 19 -14.52 11.84 4.53
C ALA A 19 -14.79 12.26 5.98
N VAL A 20 -13.83 12.92 6.63
CA VAL A 20 -14.02 13.47 7.98
C VAL A 20 -15.13 14.51 7.99
N THR A 21 -15.15 15.42 7.02
CA THR A 21 -16.18 16.46 6.89
C THR A 21 -17.57 15.87 6.68
N ALA A 22 -17.70 14.85 5.83
CA ALA A 22 -18.95 14.18 5.53
C ALA A 22 -19.48 13.36 6.72
N PHE A 23 -18.63 12.55 7.37
CA PHE A 23 -19.10 11.59 8.37
C PHE A 23 -19.09 12.15 9.80
N ALA A 24 -18.02 12.82 10.22
CA ALA A 24 -17.92 13.35 11.59
C ALA A 24 -18.74 14.62 11.75
N PHE A 25 -18.69 15.51 10.77
CA PHE A 25 -19.36 16.82 10.82
C PHE A 25 -20.70 16.85 10.05
N LYS A 26 -21.11 15.71 9.47
CA LYS A 26 -22.38 15.54 8.73
C LYS A 26 -22.61 16.59 7.64
N GLN A 27 -21.53 17.11 7.06
CA GLN A 27 -21.62 18.16 6.05
C GLN A 27 -21.99 17.59 4.68
N PRO A 28 -22.70 18.37 3.83
CA PRO A 28 -23.18 17.92 2.54
C PRO A 28 -22.08 17.95 1.46
N VAL A 29 -21.03 17.16 1.69
CA VAL A 29 -19.89 17.03 0.79
C VAL A 29 -19.73 15.57 0.36
N PRO A 30 -19.33 15.31 -0.90
CA PRO A 30 -19.10 13.96 -1.37
C PRO A 30 -17.78 13.40 -0.83
N ILE A 31 -17.69 12.08 -0.78
CA ILE A 31 -16.41 11.38 -0.63
C ILE A 31 -15.90 10.86 -1.99
N MET A 32 -14.59 10.63 -2.10
CA MET A 32 -13.96 10.12 -3.32
C MET A 32 -12.98 8.97 -3.03
N GLU A 33 -13.49 7.89 -2.44
CA GLU A 33 -12.72 6.66 -2.25
C GLU A 33 -12.74 5.78 -3.53
N ALA A 34 -11.91 4.73 -3.56
CA ALA A 34 -11.68 3.92 -4.76
C ALA A 34 -12.98 3.28 -5.30
N ASN A 35 -13.93 2.91 -4.44
CA ASN A 35 -15.21 2.36 -4.88
C ASN A 35 -16.13 3.42 -5.46
N VAL A 36 -16.26 4.58 -4.81
CA VAL A 36 -17.06 5.71 -5.32
C VAL A 36 -16.53 6.15 -6.68
N LYS A 37 -15.21 6.32 -6.82
CA LYS A 37 -14.57 6.61 -8.11
C LYS A 37 -14.97 5.61 -9.19
N ARG A 38 -14.94 4.31 -8.88
CA ARG A 38 -15.34 3.25 -9.83
C ARG A 38 -16.82 3.32 -10.21
N ILE A 39 -17.70 3.60 -9.24
CA ILE A 39 -19.12 3.81 -9.50
C ILE A 39 -19.30 4.98 -10.47
N LEU A 40 -18.72 6.15 -10.17
CA LEU A 40 -18.85 7.33 -11.02
C LEU A 40 -18.33 7.09 -12.44
N CYS A 41 -17.18 6.43 -12.58
CA CYS A 41 -16.67 6.04 -13.89
C CYS A 41 -17.65 5.16 -14.67
N ARG A 42 -18.32 4.21 -14.00
CA ARG A 42 -19.29 3.31 -14.65
C ARG A 42 -20.61 4.01 -14.94
N LEU A 43 -21.11 4.82 -14.02
CA LEU A 43 -22.34 5.61 -14.19
C LEU A 43 -22.26 6.50 -15.44
N TYR A 44 -21.13 7.15 -15.65
CA TYR A 44 -20.91 8.11 -16.76
C TYR A 44 -20.06 7.56 -17.91
N LYS A 45 -19.79 6.25 -17.92
CA LYS A 45 -19.01 5.59 -19.01
C LYS A 45 -17.61 6.23 -19.24
N LEU A 46 -16.94 6.65 -18.16
CA LEU A 46 -15.65 7.33 -18.19
C LEU A 46 -14.49 6.34 -18.12
N LYS A 47 -13.65 6.30 -19.17
CA LYS A 47 -12.48 5.41 -19.21
C LYS A 47 -11.32 5.95 -18.38
N SER A 48 -10.96 7.20 -18.60
CA SER A 48 -9.76 7.82 -18.02
C SER A 48 -10.06 9.20 -17.44
N PRO A 49 -11.02 9.33 -16.49
CA PRO A 49 -11.41 10.64 -16.01
C PRO A 49 -10.30 11.32 -15.22
N THR A 50 -10.30 12.65 -15.26
CA THR A 50 -9.43 13.45 -14.39
C THR A 50 -9.96 13.46 -12.96
N ASP A 51 -9.10 13.78 -11.99
CA ASP A 51 -9.56 13.91 -10.60
C ASP A 51 -10.61 15.03 -10.47
N LYS A 52 -10.36 16.17 -11.13
CA LYS A 52 -11.28 17.31 -11.17
C LYS A 52 -12.68 16.94 -11.66
N GLU A 53 -12.75 16.24 -12.80
CA GLU A 53 -14.02 15.78 -13.39
C GLU A 53 -14.82 14.88 -12.44
N LEU A 54 -14.15 13.94 -11.75
CA LEU A 54 -14.82 13.07 -10.78
C LEU A 54 -15.37 13.85 -9.60
N TRP A 55 -14.61 14.82 -9.09
CA TRP A 55 -15.06 15.67 -7.99
C TRP A 55 -16.26 16.53 -8.39
N GLU A 56 -16.24 17.12 -9.59
CA GLU A 56 -17.37 17.90 -10.11
C GLU A 56 -18.64 17.04 -10.20
N ILE A 57 -18.54 15.83 -10.75
CA ILE A 57 -19.64 14.86 -10.78
C ILE A 57 -20.14 14.56 -9.37
N ALA A 58 -19.23 14.27 -8.43
CA ALA A 58 -19.62 13.90 -7.07
C ALA A 58 -20.33 15.04 -6.33
N TYR A 59 -19.86 16.27 -6.50
CA TYR A 59 -20.50 17.46 -5.92
C TYR A 59 -21.88 17.74 -6.50
N ASN A 60 -22.11 17.39 -7.76
CA ASN A 60 -23.41 17.52 -8.39
C ASN A 60 -24.40 16.43 -7.94
N LEU A 61 -23.90 15.26 -7.51
CA LEU A 61 -24.74 14.12 -7.13
C LEU A 61 -25.02 14.01 -5.63
N VAL A 62 -24.16 14.54 -4.76
CA VAL A 62 -24.32 14.38 -3.32
C VAL A 62 -25.69 14.88 -2.85
N ASP A 63 -26.41 14.03 -2.10
CA ASP A 63 -27.65 14.45 -1.46
C ASP A 63 -27.33 15.47 -0.35
N LYS A 64 -27.73 16.72 -0.55
CA LYS A 64 -27.51 17.79 0.42
C LYS A 64 -28.42 17.68 1.65
N LYS A 65 -29.51 16.91 1.57
CA LYS A 65 -30.44 16.68 2.68
C LYS A 65 -29.97 15.51 3.56
N ASN A 66 -29.54 14.41 2.94
CA ASN A 66 -29.09 13.20 3.65
C ASN A 66 -27.67 12.78 3.22
N PRO A 67 -26.64 13.64 3.43
CA PRO A 67 -25.31 13.38 2.88
C PRO A 67 -24.59 12.19 3.52
N PHE A 68 -24.88 11.90 4.79
CA PHE A 68 -24.34 10.75 5.47
C PHE A 68 -24.81 9.45 4.80
N ASP A 69 -26.12 9.28 4.66
CA ASP A 69 -26.74 8.09 4.07
C ASP A 69 -26.37 7.94 2.59
N TYR A 70 -26.31 9.05 1.84
CA TYR A 70 -25.83 9.04 0.46
C TYR A 70 -24.39 8.51 0.35
N ASN A 71 -23.47 9.06 1.15
CA ASN A 71 -22.07 8.65 1.09
C ASN A 71 -21.90 7.19 1.56
N GLN A 72 -22.63 6.77 2.60
CA GLN A 72 -22.62 5.39 3.07
C GLN A 72 -23.16 4.43 2.01
N ALA A 73 -24.30 4.75 1.38
CA ALA A 73 -24.88 3.95 0.30
C ALA A 73 -23.93 3.82 -0.88
N MET A 74 -23.23 4.89 -1.27
CA MET A 74 -22.23 4.85 -2.34
C MET A 74 -21.05 3.93 -2.00
N MET A 75 -20.59 3.91 -0.74
CA MET A 75 -19.56 2.96 -0.29
C MET A 75 -20.07 1.52 -0.33
N ASP A 76 -21.26 1.27 0.21
CA ASP A 76 -21.85 -0.08 0.32
C ASP A 76 -22.13 -0.69 -1.05
N ILE A 77 -22.73 0.08 -1.96
CA ILE A 77 -22.91 -0.30 -3.37
C ILE A 77 -21.56 -0.64 -3.98
N GLY A 78 -20.56 0.19 -3.72
CA GLY A 78 -19.22 0.04 -4.25
C GLY A 78 -18.53 -1.25 -3.78
N ALA A 79 -18.65 -1.55 -2.49
CA ALA A 79 -18.03 -2.71 -1.87
C ALA A 79 -18.73 -4.03 -2.21
N THR A 80 -20.07 -4.01 -2.34
CA THR A 80 -20.88 -5.25 -2.39
C THR A 80 -21.48 -5.58 -3.76
N LEU A 81 -21.79 -4.56 -4.58
CA LEU A 81 -22.50 -4.73 -5.87
C LEU A 81 -21.63 -4.32 -7.05
N CYS A 82 -21.14 -3.07 -7.05
CA CYS A 82 -20.34 -2.49 -8.11
C CYS A 82 -18.85 -2.85 -7.91
N THR A 83 -18.54 -4.14 -7.80
CA THR A 83 -17.20 -4.66 -7.51
C THR A 83 -16.24 -4.53 -8.71
N PRO A 84 -14.91 -4.60 -8.51
CA PRO A 84 -13.93 -4.49 -9.60
C PRO A 84 -14.05 -5.60 -10.66
N LYS A 85 -14.38 -6.83 -10.24
CA LYS A 85 -14.59 -8.00 -11.09
C LYS A 85 -16.00 -8.55 -10.81
N ASN A 86 -16.73 -8.93 -11.85
CA ASN A 86 -18.08 -9.50 -11.76
C ASN A 86 -19.08 -8.63 -10.96
N PRO A 87 -19.29 -7.36 -11.37
CA PRO A 87 -20.27 -6.51 -10.70
C PRO A 87 -21.69 -7.06 -10.88
N LYS A 88 -22.50 -6.94 -9.84
CA LYS A 88 -23.88 -7.44 -9.81
C LYS A 88 -24.86 -6.38 -10.36
N CYS A 89 -24.68 -5.99 -11.62
CA CYS A 89 -25.46 -4.91 -12.25
C CYS A 89 -26.97 -5.15 -12.20
N ASN A 90 -27.42 -6.40 -12.33
CA ASN A 90 -28.83 -6.81 -12.39
C ASN A 90 -29.62 -6.48 -11.11
N ILE A 91 -28.92 -6.35 -9.97
CA ILE A 91 -29.51 -6.03 -8.66
C ILE A 91 -28.96 -4.71 -8.11
N CYS A 92 -28.20 -3.96 -8.92
CA CYS A 92 -27.63 -2.69 -8.51
C CYS A 92 -28.74 -1.63 -8.52
N PRO A 93 -28.97 -0.88 -7.43
CA PRO A 93 -30.01 0.15 -7.39
C PRO A 93 -29.76 1.32 -8.36
N LEU A 94 -28.56 1.38 -8.97
CA LEU A 94 -28.19 2.40 -9.94
C LEU A 94 -28.24 1.88 -11.39
N SER A 95 -28.72 0.65 -11.64
CA SER A 95 -28.69 0.02 -12.98
C SER A 95 -29.32 0.91 -14.05
N ASP A 96 -30.48 1.47 -13.75
CA ASP A 96 -31.33 2.17 -14.71
C ASP A 96 -30.70 3.49 -15.18
N ILE A 97 -29.83 4.06 -14.36
CA ILE A 97 -29.10 5.30 -14.65
C ILE A 97 -27.63 5.05 -15.01
N CYS A 98 -27.16 3.80 -15.01
CA CYS A 98 -25.75 3.46 -15.22
C CYS A 98 -25.45 3.24 -16.71
N GLN A 99 -24.80 4.22 -17.35
CA GLN A 99 -24.47 4.16 -18.77
C GLN A 99 -23.46 3.04 -19.11
N GLY A 100 -22.66 2.62 -18.12
CA GLY A 100 -21.67 1.55 -18.25
C GLY A 100 -22.16 0.14 -17.92
N GLN A 101 -23.45 -0.05 -17.56
CA GLN A 101 -23.94 -1.32 -17.01
C GLN A 101 -23.72 -2.55 -17.91
N ASN A 102 -23.75 -2.37 -19.23
CA ASN A 102 -23.55 -3.48 -20.18
C ASN A 102 -22.08 -3.91 -20.29
N ASN A 103 -21.13 -3.03 -19.99
CA ASN A 103 -19.69 -3.31 -20.08
C ASN A 103 -18.91 -2.62 -18.94
N PRO A 104 -19.23 -2.90 -17.67
CA PRO A 104 -18.78 -2.10 -16.52
C PRO A 104 -17.28 -2.26 -16.25
N THR A 105 -16.66 -3.33 -16.75
CA THR A 105 -15.22 -3.59 -16.60
C THR A 105 -14.36 -2.75 -17.54
N LEU A 106 -14.95 -2.06 -18.52
CA LEU A 106 -14.26 -1.08 -19.37
C LEU A 106 -14.03 0.27 -18.66
N TYR A 107 -14.65 0.49 -17.49
CA TYR A 107 -14.68 1.76 -16.78
C TYR A 107 -14.33 1.62 -15.29
N PRO A 108 -13.31 2.35 -14.77
CA PRO A 108 -12.26 3.01 -15.54
C PRO A 108 -11.30 1.99 -16.19
N THR A 109 -10.55 2.43 -17.20
CA THR A 109 -9.47 1.63 -17.77
C THR A 109 -8.35 1.46 -16.73
N LYS A 110 -7.89 0.23 -16.57
CA LYS A 110 -6.72 -0.04 -15.73
C LYS A 110 -5.49 0.55 -16.41
N LYS A 111 -4.84 1.52 -15.77
CA LYS A 111 -3.50 1.94 -16.19
C LYS A 111 -2.54 0.78 -15.94
N LYS A 112 -1.93 0.23 -17.00
CA LYS A 112 -0.79 -0.68 -16.86
C LYS A 112 0.33 0.11 -16.18
N ARG A 113 0.75 -0.34 -15.01
CA ARG A 113 1.93 0.20 -14.33
C ARG A 113 3.09 -0.74 -14.61
N VAL A 114 4.17 -0.21 -15.17
CA VAL A 114 5.46 -0.92 -15.15
C VAL A 114 5.96 -0.83 -13.72
N VAL A 115 6.10 -1.99 -13.07
CA VAL A 115 6.65 -2.09 -11.71
C VAL A 115 8.11 -2.47 -11.87
N PRO A 116 9.07 -1.55 -11.64
CA PRO A 116 10.49 -1.88 -11.76
C PRO A 116 10.91 -2.91 -10.72
N THR A 117 11.88 -3.75 -11.08
CA THR A 117 12.59 -4.62 -10.14
C THR A 117 13.84 -3.90 -9.66
N ARG A 118 14.08 -3.90 -8.35
CA ARG A 118 15.32 -3.46 -7.73
C ARG A 118 16.01 -4.68 -7.15
N GLU A 119 17.29 -4.82 -7.44
CA GLU A 119 18.13 -5.85 -6.84
C GLU A 119 19.02 -5.23 -5.77
N GLN A 120 19.22 -5.94 -4.67
CA GLN A 120 20.14 -5.57 -3.60
C GLN A 120 20.88 -6.81 -3.11
N HIS A 121 22.15 -6.65 -2.75
CA HIS A 121 22.89 -7.62 -1.97
C HIS A 121 22.66 -7.29 -0.49
N ILE A 122 22.27 -8.28 0.30
CA ILE A 122 22.03 -8.17 1.73
C ILE A 122 23.04 -9.03 2.46
N MET A 123 23.69 -8.48 3.49
CA MET A 123 24.59 -9.23 4.36
C MET A 123 23.91 -9.54 5.69
N ILE A 124 24.03 -10.79 6.12
CA ILE A 124 23.77 -11.24 7.48
C ILE A 124 25.12 -11.45 8.14
N SER A 125 25.55 -10.47 8.94
CA SER A 125 26.73 -10.62 9.79
C SER A 125 26.36 -11.38 11.05
N VAL A 126 27.11 -12.44 11.35
CA VAL A 126 26.91 -13.30 12.52
C VAL A 126 28.10 -13.14 13.46
N TYR A 127 27.83 -12.86 14.73
CA TYR A 127 28.86 -12.80 15.76
C TYR A 127 28.30 -13.39 17.06
N ASN A 128 28.95 -14.43 17.60
CA ASN A 128 28.52 -15.14 18.81
C ASN A 128 27.02 -15.52 18.80
N ASP A 129 26.57 -16.21 17.73
CA ASP A 129 25.18 -16.65 17.51
C ASP A 129 24.13 -15.51 17.52
N LYS A 130 24.57 -14.29 17.26
CA LYS A 130 23.71 -13.11 17.10
C LYS A 130 23.87 -12.51 15.72
N LEU A 131 22.80 -11.91 15.23
CA LEU A 131 22.74 -11.32 13.90
C LEU A 131 22.79 -9.81 13.99
N ALA A 132 23.61 -9.18 13.14
CA ALA A 132 23.68 -7.73 13.07
C ALA A 132 22.49 -7.14 12.31
N LEU A 133 21.82 -6.16 12.91
CA LEU A 133 20.77 -5.38 12.27
C LEU A 133 21.02 -3.89 12.47
N ALA A 134 20.58 -3.06 11.53
CA ALA A 134 20.65 -1.60 11.65
C ALA A 134 19.27 -0.97 11.49
N GLN A 135 19.01 0.10 12.25
CA GLN A 135 17.81 0.90 12.06
C GLN A 135 17.95 1.81 10.84
N ARG A 136 17.02 1.72 9.89
CA ARG A 136 17.10 2.44 8.62
C ARG A 136 16.82 3.93 8.81
N SER A 137 17.77 4.77 8.42
CA SER A 137 17.65 6.23 8.44
C SER A 137 17.08 6.82 7.13
N GLY A 138 17.13 6.07 6.03
CA GLY A 138 16.61 6.52 4.73
C GLY A 138 15.08 6.63 4.67
N LYS A 139 14.55 7.24 3.60
CA LYS A 139 13.09 7.39 3.39
C LYS A 139 12.35 6.06 3.28
N PHE A 140 12.99 5.06 2.69
CA PHE A 140 12.38 3.75 2.49
C PHE A 140 12.53 2.91 3.77
N LEU A 141 11.40 2.44 4.32
CA LEU A 141 11.34 1.67 5.57
C LEU A 141 12.00 2.40 6.75
N HIS A 142 11.91 3.73 6.75
CA HIS A 142 12.47 4.60 7.81
C HIS A 142 12.05 4.13 9.20
N GLY A 143 13.01 4.06 10.12
CA GLY A 143 12.78 3.67 11.52
C GLY A 143 12.60 2.17 11.75
N LEU A 144 12.48 1.35 10.70
CA LEU A 144 12.48 -0.11 10.83
C LEU A 144 13.90 -0.65 10.93
N TRP A 145 14.05 -1.70 11.71
CA TRP A 145 15.27 -2.51 11.75
C TRP A 145 15.35 -3.42 10.53
N GLY A 146 16.56 -3.78 10.13
CA GLY A 146 16.75 -4.84 9.15
C GLY A 146 18.21 -5.08 8.80
N PHE A 147 18.42 -6.06 7.94
CA PHE A 147 19.76 -6.44 7.49
C PHE A 147 20.32 -5.38 6.54
N PRO A 148 21.61 -5.01 6.68
CA PRO A 148 22.23 -3.99 5.86
C PRO A 148 22.32 -4.43 4.40
N ALA A 149 22.02 -3.50 3.50
CA ALA A 149 22.33 -3.65 2.10
C ALA A 149 23.79 -3.28 1.85
N ILE A 150 24.46 -4.04 1.00
CA ILE A 150 25.86 -3.86 0.64
C ILE A 150 25.99 -3.73 -0.88
N GLU A 151 27.03 -3.04 -1.34
CA GLU A 151 27.30 -2.92 -2.78
C GLU A 151 27.99 -4.17 -3.33
N VAL A 152 28.96 -4.69 -2.57
CA VAL A 152 29.78 -5.84 -2.96
C VAL A 152 29.82 -6.83 -1.79
N PRO A 153 29.39 -8.10 -1.98
CA PRO A 153 29.57 -9.17 -1.01
C PRO A 153 31.02 -9.34 -0.60
N LEU A 154 31.26 -9.61 0.69
CA LEU A 154 32.59 -9.95 1.18
C LEU A 154 33.04 -11.27 0.55
N CYS A 155 34.31 -11.38 0.17
CA CYS A 155 34.84 -12.59 -0.46
C CYS A 155 34.68 -13.85 0.40
N ALA A 156 34.66 -13.69 1.73
CA ALA A 156 34.48 -14.75 2.70
C ALA A 156 33.01 -14.99 3.10
N SER A 157 32.05 -14.33 2.43
CA SER A 157 30.63 -14.53 2.69
C SER A 157 30.03 -15.65 1.83
N ASP A 158 29.11 -16.40 2.41
CA ASP A 158 28.38 -17.48 1.75
C ASP A 158 27.04 -16.98 1.21
N TYR A 159 26.78 -17.23 -0.08
CA TYR A 159 25.48 -16.95 -0.67
C TYR A 159 24.46 -18.03 -0.28
N ILE A 160 23.40 -17.63 0.42
CA ILE A 160 22.38 -18.56 0.94
C ILE A 160 21.07 -18.56 0.15
N GLY A 161 20.85 -17.59 -0.74
CA GLY A 161 19.69 -17.60 -1.63
C GLY A 161 19.11 -16.22 -1.93
N GLU A 162 17.93 -16.24 -2.56
CA GLU A 162 17.22 -15.04 -2.98
C GLU A 162 15.87 -14.90 -2.26
N VAL A 163 15.60 -13.71 -1.73
CA VAL A 163 14.30 -13.32 -1.20
C VAL A 163 13.70 -12.24 -2.09
N SER A 164 12.41 -12.36 -2.42
CA SER A 164 11.70 -11.29 -3.12
C SER A 164 10.44 -10.79 -2.39
N HIS A 165 10.20 -9.49 -2.50
CA HIS A 165 9.03 -8.82 -1.93
C HIS A 165 8.50 -7.73 -2.85
N ALA A 166 7.18 -7.70 -3.08
CA ALA A 166 6.55 -6.68 -3.90
C ALA A 166 6.06 -5.53 -3.02
N TYR A 167 6.56 -4.32 -3.28
CA TYR A 167 6.01 -3.07 -2.78
C TYR A 167 5.11 -2.44 -3.84
N THR A 168 4.26 -1.49 -3.43
CA THR A 168 3.30 -0.81 -4.34
C THR A 168 3.94 -0.22 -5.60
N HIS A 169 5.21 0.18 -5.53
CA HIS A 169 5.91 0.90 -6.60
C HIS A 169 7.08 0.15 -7.23
N PHE A 170 7.53 -0.96 -6.64
CA PHE A 170 8.65 -1.76 -7.17
C PHE A 170 8.64 -3.17 -6.57
N LYS A 171 9.27 -4.13 -7.24
CA LYS A 171 9.62 -5.42 -6.67
C LYS A 171 11.06 -5.32 -6.14
N LEU A 172 11.27 -5.70 -4.89
CA LEU A 172 12.61 -5.86 -4.32
C LEU A 172 13.02 -7.33 -4.44
N VAL A 173 14.24 -7.54 -4.90
CA VAL A 173 14.92 -8.83 -4.95
C VAL A 173 16.22 -8.70 -4.17
N CYS A 174 16.37 -9.52 -3.14
CA CYS A 174 17.48 -9.52 -2.21
C CYS A 174 18.29 -10.80 -2.42
N LYS A 175 19.54 -10.66 -2.85
CA LYS A 175 20.54 -11.74 -2.83
C LYS A 175 21.17 -11.74 -1.45
N VAL A 176 21.02 -12.83 -0.70
CA VAL A 176 21.35 -12.88 0.72
C VAL A 176 22.66 -13.63 0.91
N TYR A 177 23.55 -13.02 1.66
CA TYR A 177 24.86 -13.53 2.02
C TYR A 177 24.99 -13.60 3.53
N VAL A 178 25.73 -14.58 4.03
CA VAL A 178 26.06 -14.74 5.45
C VAL A 178 27.56 -14.58 5.61
N TYR A 179 27.97 -13.86 6.65
CA TYR A 179 29.38 -13.70 7.00
C TYR A 179 29.53 -13.89 8.51
N ASP A 180 30.30 -14.90 8.90
CA ASP A 180 30.69 -15.13 10.28
C ASP A 180 31.86 -14.23 10.64
N GLU A 181 31.61 -13.27 11.52
CA GLU A 181 32.59 -12.29 11.97
C GLU A 181 33.45 -12.86 13.10
N LEU A 182 34.76 -12.61 13.03
CA LEU A 182 35.70 -13.02 14.08
C LEU A 182 35.67 -12.07 15.29
N ASP A 183 35.40 -10.79 15.03
CA ASP A 183 35.28 -9.71 15.99
C ASP A 183 34.00 -8.91 15.70
N ALA A 184 33.42 -8.27 16.72
CA ALA A 184 32.24 -7.43 16.52
C ALA A 184 32.57 -6.20 15.66
N GLU A 185 32.11 -6.18 14.40
CA GLU A 185 32.29 -5.06 13.47
C GLU A 185 31.07 -4.13 13.41
N GLN A 186 29.92 -4.56 13.93
CA GLN A 186 28.67 -3.81 13.94
C GLN A 186 28.29 -3.34 15.34
N GLU A 187 27.44 -2.32 15.44
CA GLU A 187 27.03 -1.79 16.75
C GLU A 187 25.94 -2.65 17.42
N ASN A 188 25.06 -3.29 16.64
CA ASN A 188 23.83 -3.87 17.15
C ASN A 188 23.66 -5.33 16.70
N TYR A 189 23.84 -6.25 17.63
CA TYR A 189 23.63 -7.68 17.44
C TYR A 189 22.48 -8.20 18.30
N PHE A 190 21.65 -9.03 17.71
CA PHE A 190 20.45 -9.56 18.34
C PHE A 190 20.37 -11.07 18.19
N HIS A 191 19.91 -11.76 19.23
CA HIS A 191 19.44 -13.14 19.08
C HIS A 191 18.16 -13.17 18.25
N THR A 192 17.90 -14.30 17.61
CA THR A 192 16.71 -14.53 16.78
C THR A 192 15.41 -14.23 17.52
N GLU A 193 15.32 -14.60 18.80
CA GLU A 193 14.18 -14.29 19.68
C GLU A 193 13.96 -12.80 19.93
N GLU A 194 15.04 -12.01 19.95
CA GLU A 194 14.99 -10.55 20.14
C GLU A 194 14.54 -9.87 18.84
N ILE A 195 14.98 -10.38 17.68
CA ILE A 195 14.60 -9.84 16.37
C ILE A 195 13.09 -9.91 16.16
N HIS A 196 12.41 -10.96 16.63
CA HIS A 196 10.94 -11.07 16.56
C HIS A 196 10.19 -9.98 17.36
N LYS A 197 10.87 -9.29 18.28
CA LYS A 197 10.32 -8.15 19.04
C LYS A 197 10.63 -6.80 18.40
N LEU A 198 11.56 -6.76 17.43
CA LEU A 198 11.90 -5.55 16.70
C LEU A 198 10.86 -5.23 15.64
N ALA A 199 10.68 -3.94 15.35
CA ALA A 199 9.92 -3.50 14.19
C ALA A 199 10.76 -3.71 12.92
N ILE A 200 10.68 -4.91 12.33
CA ILE A 200 11.31 -5.25 11.05
C ILE A 200 10.28 -5.28 9.91
N SER A 201 10.78 -5.26 8.67
CA SER A 201 9.91 -5.33 7.49
C SER A 201 9.62 -6.79 7.09
N LYS A 202 8.54 -7.00 6.32
CA LYS A 202 8.22 -8.32 5.77
C LYS A 202 9.29 -8.91 4.84
N VAL A 203 10.20 -8.10 4.28
CA VAL A 203 11.32 -8.65 3.50
C VAL A 203 12.42 -9.15 4.44
N ASP A 204 12.69 -8.43 5.54
CA ASP A 204 13.65 -8.85 6.57
C ASP A 204 13.17 -10.11 7.30
N ASP A 205 11.86 -10.24 7.58
CA ASP A 205 11.28 -11.49 8.11
C ASP A 205 11.59 -12.70 7.22
N LYS A 206 11.50 -12.52 5.89
CA LYS A 206 11.79 -13.59 4.93
C LYS A 206 13.28 -13.89 4.85
N ILE A 207 14.13 -12.88 4.99
CA ILE A 207 15.59 -13.03 5.01
C ILE A 207 16.01 -13.79 6.27
N LEU A 208 15.46 -13.43 7.44
CA LEU A 208 15.68 -14.16 8.68
C LEU A 208 15.22 -15.61 8.55
N LYS A 209 14.03 -15.85 8.00
CA LYS A 209 13.56 -17.22 7.76
C LYS A 209 14.50 -18.01 6.85
N LEU A 210 14.94 -17.42 5.74
CA LEU A 210 15.90 -18.06 4.82
C LEU A 210 17.17 -18.47 5.57
N TYR A 211 17.71 -17.60 6.42
CA TYR A 211 18.87 -17.90 7.25
C TYR A 211 18.61 -19.06 8.23
N LEU A 212 17.50 -19.02 8.97
CA LEU A 212 17.15 -20.09 9.91
C LEU A 212 16.99 -21.46 9.23
N ASP A 213 16.45 -21.48 8.01
CA ASP A 213 16.30 -22.69 7.21
C ASP A 213 17.67 -23.27 6.77
N THR A 214 18.77 -22.49 6.77
CA THR A 214 20.12 -22.98 6.45
C THR A 214 20.88 -23.59 7.62
N ILE A 215 20.50 -23.27 8.86
CA ILE A 215 21.16 -23.75 10.08
C ILE A 215 20.34 -24.83 10.81
N SER A 216 19.19 -25.21 10.25
CA SER A 216 18.32 -26.31 10.72
C SER A 216 18.68 -27.64 10.06
#